data_AF-A0A430M4D3-F1
#
_entry.id   AF-A0A430M4D3-F1
#
_cell.length_a   1.000
_cell.length_b   1.000
_cell.length_c   1.000
_cell.angle_alpha   90.00
_cell.angle_beta   90.00
_cell.angle_gamma   90.00
#
_symmetry.space_group_name_H-M   'P 1'
#
loop_
_entity.id
_entity.type
_entity.pdbx_description
1 polymer ?
#
loop_
_entity_poly.entity_id
_entity_poly.type
_entity_poly.pdbx_seq_one_letter_code
_entity_poly.pdbx_strand_id
1 'polypeptide(L)'
;MSDSKKGGAYGGAPSGDTDFRKTWDLDEYAAKAKEREAKEKEEAKARYEAKLAGKKYYKPLTGDETYTSARRNVIDLTQQVGKTQLVPAGAGVGKRGRGAGFYCEACDLTFKDNKQFVEHLNTPQHLLNTGQTTEVKRATAEEVHQRIEYFIRRREELEKEKQTSLHERLQLREEEAEKEAEERRKKRKEENERKKAKREEESKVKMEYGDDVRIEGEHDEDDMMAQMGFTGFGTSKK
;
A
#
# COMPACT_ATOMS: atom_id res chain seq x y z
N MET A 1 -48.23 -11.37 1.13
CA MET A 1 -49.34 -10.44 1.45
C MET A 1 -48.78 -9.05 1.31
N SER A 2 -49.28 -8.34 0.32
CA SER A 2 -48.74 -7.09 -0.21
C SER A 2 -49.05 -5.93 0.73
N ASP A 3 -48.04 -5.31 1.34
CA ASP A 3 -48.25 -4.09 2.12
C ASP A 3 -48.50 -2.91 1.19
N SER A 4 -49.75 -2.47 1.17
CA SER A 4 -50.21 -1.31 0.42
C SER A 4 -49.47 -0.05 0.87
N LYS A 5 -48.79 0.62 -0.06
CA LYS A 5 -48.32 2.00 0.12
C LYS A 5 -49.49 2.88 0.57
N LYS A 6 -49.51 3.24 1.86
CA LYS A 6 -50.35 4.33 2.36
C LYS A 6 -49.82 5.64 1.78
N GLY A 7 -50.51 6.17 0.78
CA GLY A 7 -50.25 7.49 0.22
C GLY A 7 -50.50 8.58 1.25
N GLY A 8 -49.48 9.40 1.50
CA GLY A 8 -49.65 10.69 2.18
C GLY A 8 -50.29 11.73 1.26
N ALA A 9 -50.90 12.76 1.85
CA ALA A 9 -51.81 13.73 1.24
C ALA A 9 -51.28 14.59 0.06
N TYR A 10 -50.04 14.41 -0.37
CA TYR A 10 -49.52 14.95 -1.63
C TYR A 10 -48.99 13.78 -2.47
N GLY A 11 -49.88 13.21 -3.28
CA GLY A 11 -49.53 12.25 -4.31
C GLY A 11 -48.74 12.94 -5.42
N GLY A 12 -47.43 13.10 -5.23
CA GLY A 12 -46.50 13.46 -6.28
C GLY A 12 -45.82 12.21 -6.79
N ALA A 13 -46.01 11.88 -8.07
CA ALA A 13 -45.19 10.89 -8.77
C ALA A 13 -43.70 11.22 -8.57
N PRO A 14 -42.80 10.23 -8.39
CA PRO A 14 -41.39 10.51 -8.25
C PRO A 14 -40.89 11.10 -9.58
N SER A 15 -40.65 12.42 -9.62
CA SER A 15 -39.93 13.02 -10.73
C SER A 15 -38.51 12.47 -10.71
N GLY A 16 -38.10 11.74 -11.75
CA GLY A 16 -36.76 11.16 -11.92
C GLY A 16 -35.63 12.19 -12.08
N ASP A 17 -35.80 13.41 -11.56
CA ASP A 17 -34.85 14.53 -11.67
C ASP A 17 -34.18 14.85 -10.31
N THR A 18 -34.18 13.87 -9.39
CA THR A 18 -33.42 13.95 -8.13
C THR A 18 -32.52 12.75 -7.87
N ASP A 19 -32.30 11.89 -8.87
CA ASP A 19 -31.48 10.67 -8.76
C ASP A 19 -29.98 10.94 -8.56
N PHE A 20 -29.55 12.21 -8.63
CA PHE A 20 -28.21 12.64 -8.20
C PHE A 20 -28.06 12.71 -6.67
N ARG A 21 -29.16 12.63 -5.91
CA ARG A 21 -29.14 12.68 -4.44
C ARG A 21 -29.03 11.27 -3.89
N LYS A 22 -28.07 11.07 -2.98
CA LYS A 22 -27.89 9.79 -2.27
C LYS A 22 -29.17 9.42 -1.52
N THR A 23 -29.90 8.44 -2.02
CA THR A 23 -31.06 7.85 -1.36
C THR A 23 -30.55 6.89 -0.28
N TRP A 24 -31.05 7.05 0.94
CA TRP A 24 -30.73 6.14 2.04
C TRP A 24 -31.76 5.03 2.04
N ASP A 25 -31.31 3.78 1.93
CA ASP A 25 -32.18 2.61 2.03
C ASP A 25 -32.58 2.40 3.50
N LEU A 26 -33.79 2.82 3.86
CA LEU A 26 -34.29 2.76 5.23
C LEU A 26 -34.28 1.34 5.80
N ASP A 27 -34.48 0.32 4.96
CA ASP A 27 -34.54 -1.07 5.39
C ASP A 27 -33.13 -1.60 5.69
N GLU A 28 -32.14 -1.26 4.87
CA GLU A 28 -30.73 -1.59 5.13
C GLU A 28 -30.23 -0.93 6.43
N TYR A 29 -30.56 0.35 6.65
CA TYR A 29 -30.17 1.05 7.87
C TYR A 29 -30.89 0.52 9.10
N ALA A 30 -32.17 0.13 8.97
CA ALA A 30 -32.91 -0.52 10.05
C ALA A 30 -32.32 -1.90 10.39
N ALA A 31 -31.90 -2.68 9.39
CA ALA A 31 -31.22 -3.96 9.59
C ALA A 31 -29.86 -3.78 10.30
N LYS A 32 -29.03 -2.83 9.84
CA LYS A 32 -27.76 -2.48 10.49
C LYS A 32 -27.96 -1.97 11.93
N ALA A 33 -29.00 -1.18 12.17
CA ALA A 33 -29.33 -0.70 13.51
C ALA A 33 -29.68 -1.87 14.45
N LYS A 34 -30.54 -2.81 14.00
CA LYS A 34 -30.88 -4.02 14.75
C LYS A 34 -29.67 -4.90 15.04
N GLU A 35 -28.77 -5.06 14.08
CA GLU A 35 -27.54 -5.83 14.27
C GLU A 35 -26.63 -5.19 15.33
N ARG A 36 -26.46 -3.86 15.29
CA ARG A 36 -25.70 -3.14 16.33
C ARG A 36 -26.36 -3.26 17.70
N GLU A 37 -27.67 -3.07 17.79
CA GLU A 37 -28.41 -3.24 19.05
C GLU A 37 -28.31 -4.67 19.61
N ALA A 38 -28.33 -5.67 18.75
CA ALA A 38 -28.14 -7.07 19.15
C ALA A 38 -26.75 -7.28 19.74
N LYS A 39 -25.70 -6.81 19.04
CA LYS A 39 -24.31 -6.86 19.54
C LYS A 39 -24.13 -6.11 20.85
N GLU A 40 -24.69 -4.90 20.98
CA GLU A 40 -24.64 -4.12 22.22
C GLU A 40 -25.37 -4.82 23.37
N LYS A 41 -26.50 -5.47 23.11
CA LYS A 41 -27.22 -6.27 24.12
C LYS A 41 -26.43 -7.50 24.56
N GLU A 42 -25.76 -8.18 23.65
CA GLU A 42 -24.88 -9.31 23.97
C GLU A 42 -23.65 -8.85 24.78
N GLU A 43 -23.01 -7.76 24.37
CA GLU A 43 -21.90 -7.16 25.13
C GLU A 43 -22.36 -6.68 26.52
N ALA A 44 -23.57 -6.12 26.63
CA ALA A 44 -24.14 -5.68 27.91
C ALA A 44 -24.42 -6.87 28.85
N LYS A 45 -24.96 -7.97 28.33
CA LYS A 45 -25.14 -9.22 29.10
C LYS A 45 -23.80 -9.76 29.57
N ALA A 46 -22.82 -9.86 28.68
CA ALA A 46 -21.48 -10.35 29.03
C ALA A 46 -20.77 -9.43 30.05
N ARG A 47 -20.98 -8.12 29.98
CA ARG A 47 -20.52 -7.16 31.01
C ARG A 47 -21.20 -7.38 32.36
N TYR A 48 -22.51 -7.63 32.36
CA TYR A 48 -23.27 -7.90 33.57
C TYR A 48 -22.81 -9.20 34.23
N GLU A 49 -22.63 -10.27 33.45
CA GLU A 49 -22.10 -11.56 33.91
C GLU A 49 -20.68 -11.44 34.46
N ALA A 50 -19.79 -10.70 33.77
CA ALA A 50 -18.44 -10.44 34.26
C ALA A 50 -18.46 -9.66 35.59
N LYS A 51 -19.34 -8.65 35.70
CA LYS A 51 -19.53 -7.88 36.94
C LYS A 51 -20.04 -8.76 38.08
N LEU A 52 -20.99 -9.68 37.80
CA LEU A 52 -21.51 -10.63 38.77
C LEU A 52 -20.42 -11.60 39.26
N ALA A 53 -19.53 -12.02 38.35
CA ALA A 53 -18.35 -12.82 38.66
C ALA A 53 -17.19 -12.02 39.30
N GLY A 54 -17.37 -10.71 39.55
CA GLY A 54 -16.34 -9.83 40.13
C GLY A 54 -15.15 -9.54 39.20
N LYS A 55 -15.23 -9.91 37.92
CA LYS A 55 -14.17 -9.73 36.93
C LYS A 55 -14.45 -8.50 36.06
N LYS A 56 -13.39 -7.85 35.58
CA LYS A 56 -13.52 -6.79 34.56
C LYS A 56 -13.84 -7.46 33.21
N TYR A 57 -14.83 -6.93 32.50
CA TYR A 57 -15.16 -7.38 31.15
C TYR A 57 -14.10 -6.91 30.16
N TYR A 58 -13.59 -7.85 29.36
CA TYR A 58 -12.78 -7.58 28.18
C TYR A 58 -13.50 -8.19 26.98
N LYS A 59 -13.49 -7.48 25.85
CA LYS A 59 -14.03 -8.01 24.61
C LYS A 59 -13.20 -9.24 24.20
N PRO A 60 -13.81 -10.39 23.91
CA PRO A 60 -13.07 -11.57 23.51
C PRO A 60 -12.31 -11.29 22.21
N LEU A 61 -11.06 -11.79 22.14
CA LEU A 61 -10.19 -11.62 20.99
C LEU A 61 -10.78 -12.36 19.78
N THR A 62 -10.80 -11.72 18.61
CA THR A 62 -11.42 -12.25 17.38
C THR A 62 -10.57 -13.30 16.65
N GLY A 63 -9.39 -13.65 17.18
CA GLY A 63 -8.52 -14.69 16.64
C GLY A 63 -7.57 -14.24 15.53
N ASP A 64 -7.88 -13.12 14.84
CA ASP A 64 -7.02 -12.51 13.80
C ASP A 64 -5.90 -11.61 14.37
N GLU A 65 -5.70 -11.63 15.70
CA GLU A 65 -4.81 -10.69 16.37
C GLU A 65 -3.35 -11.08 16.25
N THR A 66 -2.50 -10.07 16.06
CA THR A 66 -1.05 -10.24 16.00
C THR A 66 -0.42 -10.04 17.38
N TYR A 67 0.68 -10.74 17.66
CA TYR A 67 1.44 -10.50 18.88
C TYR A 67 2.06 -9.10 18.87
N THR A 68 2.19 -8.49 20.05
CA THR A 68 2.85 -7.19 20.16
C THR A 68 4.29 -7.30 19.69
N SER A 69 4.67 -6.38 18.79
CA SER A 69 6.01 -6.30 18.23
C SER A 69 6.59 -4.91 18.43
N ALA A 70 7.92 -4.81 18.38
CA ALA A 70 8.59 -3.51 18.44
C ALA A 70 8.16 -2.64 17.26
N ARG A 71 7.73 -1.40 17.56
CA ARG A 71 7.32 -0.41 16.56
C ARG A 71 8.49 -0.14 15.62
N ARG A 72 8.26 -0.28 14.32
CA ARG A 72 9.24 0.03 13.27
C ARG A 72 9.21 1.50 12.84
N ASN A 73 8.05 2.15 13.01
CA ASN A 73 7.85 3.52 12.58
C ASN A 73 8.34 4.49 13.66
N VAL A 74 9.24 5.39 13.27
CA VAL A 74 9.66 6.51 14.11
C VAL A 74 8.55 7.56 14.06
N ILE A 75 8.06 7.96 15.23
CA ILE A 75 7.05 9.02 15.34
C ILE A 75 7.76 10.36 15.17
N ASP A 76 7.44 11.08 14.10
CA ASP A 76 8.00 12.42 13.86
C ASP A 76 7.25 13.48 14.66
N LEU A 77 7.76 13.74 15.87
CA LEU A 77 7.22 14.76 16.78
C LEU A 77 7.67 16.18 16.40
N THR A 78 8.63 16.32 15.48
CA THR A 78 9.22 17.62 15.13
C THR A 78 8.30 18.45 14.23
N GLN A 79 7.46 17.78 13.45
CA GLN A 79 6.55 18.43 12.50
C GLN A 79 5.53 19.36 13.16
N GLN A 80 5.24 19.19 14.44
CA GLN A 80 4.28 20.02 15.18
C GLN A 80 4.95 21.16 15.95
N VAL A 81 6.29 21.22 16.00
CA VAL A 81 7.01 22.28 16.70
C VAL A 81 6.84 23.61 15.94
N GLY A 82 6.39 24.65 16.64
CA GLY A 82 6.23 26.00 16.09
C GLY A 82 4.99 26.20 15.19
N LYS A 83 4.15 25.18 14.99
CA LYS A 83 2.91 25.31 14.21
C LYS A 83 1.72 25.67 15.11
N THR A 84 1.03 26.76 14.80
CA THR A 84 -0.26 27.11 15.40
C THR A 84 -1.39 26.56 14.55
N GLN A 85 -2.28 25.75 15.12
CA GLN A 85 -3.46 25.21 14.42
C GLN A 85 -4.74 25.79 15.02
N LEU A 86 -5.69 26.14 14.16
CA LEU A 86 -7.03 26.56 14.57
C LEU A 86 -7.83 25.32 14.96
N VAL A 87 -8.23 25.21 16.22
CA VAL A 87 -9.09 24.11 16.70
C VAL A 87 -10.55 24.56 16.62
N PRO A 88 -11.43 23.83 15.91
CA PRO A 88 -12.83 24.18 15.87
C PRO A 88 -13.47 24.08 17.26
N ALA A 89 -14.29 25.07 17.61
CA ALA A 89 -15.00 25.11 18.88
C ALA A 89 -15.89 23.86 19.02
N GLY A 90 -15.56 23.00 19.99
CA GLY A 90 -16.24 21.71 20.21
C GLY A 90 -15.36 20.48 19.97
N ALA A 91 -14.34 20.55 19.10
CA ALA A 91 -13.42 19.42 18.87
C ALA A 91 -12.35 19.26 19.98
N GLY A 92 -12.25 20.23 20.89
CA GLY A 92 -11.35 20.21 22.03
C GLY A 92 -11.99 19.85 23.37
N VAL A 93 -13.27 19.44 23.40
CA VAL A 93 -13.95 19.07 24.66
C VAL A 93 -13.54 17.66 25.06
N GLY A 94 -12.45 17.58 25.82
CA GLY A 94 -11.87 16.33 26.33
C GLY A 94 -10.79 15.75 25.43
N LYS A 95 -10.57 14.43 25.55
CA LYS A 95 -9.58 13.70 24.73
C LYS A 95 -10.16 13.19 23.41
N ARG A 96 -11.48 13.20 23.21
CA ARG A 96 -12.11 12.69 21.98
C ARG A 96 -12.31 13.79 20.96
N GLY A 97 -11.98 13.48 19.70
CA GLY A 97 -12.06 14.43 18.58
C GLY A 97 -10.71 15.01 18.16
N ARG A 98 -10.68 15.68 17.01
CA ARG A 98 -9.48 16.33 16.43
C ARG A 98 -9.21 17.68 17.11
N GLY A 99 -8.81 17.62 18.38
CA GLY A 99 -8.29 18.78 19.11
C GLY A 99 -6.85 19.14 18.72
N ALA A 100 -6.28 20.15 19.37
CA ALA A 100 -4.85 20.47 19.24
C ALA A 100 -3.98 19.36 19.88
N GLY A 101 -3.03 18.84 19.10
CA GLY A 101 -2.01 17.89 19.55
C GLY A 101 -1.81 16.70 18.59
N PHE A 102 -1.33 15.59 19.15
CA PHE A 102 -1.18 14.32 18.45
C PHE A 102 -2.50 13.57 18.47
N TYR A 103 -2.94 13.13 17.30
CA TYR A 103 -4.18 12.40 17.16
C TYR A 103 -3.91 10.92 16.81
N CYS A 104 -4.62 10.01 17.48
CA CYS A 104 -4.59 8.59 17.20
C CYS A 104 -5.85 8.16 16.44
N GLU A 105 -5.70 7.68 15.21
CA GLU A 105 -6.79 7.20 14.34
C GLU A 105 -7.52 5.99 14.90
N ALA A 106 -6.79 5.04 15.50
CA ALA A 106 -7.38 3.80 15.99
C ALA A 106 -8.27 3.98 17.23
N CYS A 107 -8.14 5.09 17.97
CA CYS A 107 -8.82 5.28 19.25
C CYS A 107 -9.68 6.55 19.31
N ASP A 108 -9.64 7.37 18.27
CA ASP A 108 -10.27 8.69 18.23
C ASP A 108 -9.89 9.61 19.40
N LEU A 109 -8.65 9.51 19.86
CA LEU A 109 -8.12 10.31 20.98
C LEU A 109 -7.04 11.29 20.52
N THR A 110 -7.13 12.52 21.02
CA THR A 110 -6.08 13.54 20.95
C THR A 110 -5.33 13.67 22.27
N PHE A 111 -4.00 13.80 22.15
CA PHE A 111 -3.07 14.01 23.25
C PHE A 111 -2.27 15.28 23.01
N LYS A 112 -2.19 16.14 24.03
CA LYS A 112 -1.45 17.41 23.96
C LYS A 112 0.05 17.22 24.17
N ASP A 113 0.44 16.16 24.87
CA ASP A 113 1.82 15.86 25.23
C ASP A 113 2.36 14.65 24.46
N ASN A 114 3.62 14.73 24.03
CA ASN A 114 4.32 13.64 23.33
C ASN A 114 4.38 12.37 24.17
N LYS A 115 4.67 12.50 25.47
CA LYS A 115 4.79 11.36 26.40
C LYS A 115 3.46 10.64 26.55
N GLN A 116 2.37 11.39 26.74
CA GLN A 116 1.02 10.82 26.82
C GLN A 116 0.62 10.10 25.53
N PHE A 117 1.02 10.63 24.37
CA PHE A 117 0.77 9.96 23.08
C PHE A 117 1.51 8.63 22.98
N VAL A 118 2.80 8.59 23.32
CA VAL A 118 3.62 7.36 23.29
C VAL A 118 3.12 6.34 24.32
N GLU A 119 2.73 6.80 25.51
CA GLU A 119 2.13 5.94 26.53
C GLU A 119 0.80 5.36 26.04
N HIS A 120 -0.09 6.19 25.49
CA HIS A 120 -1.37 5.76 24.94
C HIS A 120 -1.19 4.66 23.89
N LEU A 121 -0.27 4.89 22.97
CA LEU A 121 0.07 3.93 21.95
C LEU A 121 0.42 2.55 22.55
N ASN A 122 1.09 2.50 23.71
CA ASN A 122 1.45 1.25 24.38
C ASN A 122 0.39 0.72 25.36
N THR A 123 -0.72 1.44 25.57
CA THR A 123 -1.81 0.96 26.43
C THR A 123 -2.55 -0.23 25.79
N PRO A 124 -3.09 -1.16 26.60
CA PRO A 124 -3.89 -2.27 26.09
C PRO A 124 -5.11 -1.79 25.29
N GLN A 125 -5.65 -0.60 25.61
CA GLN A 125 -6.77 -0.02 24.88
C GLN A 125 -6.42 0.24 23.41
N HIS A 126 -5.24 0.80 23.15
CA HIS A 126 -4.78 1.03 21.78
C HIS A 126 -4.47 -0.28 21.08
N LEU A 127 -3.74 -1.17 21.75
CA LEU A 127 -3.35 -2.47 21.19
C LEU A 127 -4.56 -3.30 20.76
N LEU A 128 -5.59 -3.41 21.61
CA LEU A 128 -6.84 -4.10 21.28
C LEU A 128 -7.56 -3.48 20.08
N ASN A 129 -7.62 -2.14 20.01
CA ASN A 129 -8.23 -1.46 18.87
C ASN A 129 -7.43 -1.65 17.56
N THR A 130 -6.11 -1.84 17.65
CA THR A 130 -5.25 -2.15 16.51
C THR A 130 -5.16 -3.64 16.17
N GLY A 131 -5.85 -4.52 16.91
CA GLY A 131 -5.78 -5.97 16.73
C GLY A 131 -4.45 -6.59 17.15
N GLN A 132 -3.80 -6.02 18.17
CA GLN A 132 -2.58 -6.54 18.77
C GLN A 132 -2.84 -7.07 20.18
N THR A 133 -2.30 -8.24 20.48
CA THR A 133 -2.33 -8.79 21.84
C THR A 133 -1.26 -8.13 22.70
N THR A 134 -1.52 -8.01 24.01
CA THR A 134 -0.52 -7.53 24.99
C THR A 134 0.61 -8.52 25.23
N GLU A 135 0.55 -9.69 24.58
CA GLU A 135 1.54 -10.76 24.73
C GLU A 135 2.61 -10.65 23.65
N VAL A 136 3.86 -10.85 24.07
CA VAL A 136 5.02 -10.83 23.18
C VAL A 136 5.48 -12.27 22.93
N LYS A 137 5.81 -12.59 21.68
CA LYS A 137 6.40 -13.90 21.34
C LYS A 137 7.76 -14.07 22.02
N ARG A 138 7.97 -15.21 22.66
CA ARG A 138 9.29 -15.59 23.18
C ARG A 138 10.20 -15.95 22.00
N ALA A 139 11.38 -15.35 21.94
CA ALA A 139 12.35 -15.61 20.89
C ALA A 139 12.96 -17.02 21.02
N THR A 140 13.20 -17.67 19.89
CA THR A 140 13.95 -18.94 19.83
C THR A 140 15.46 -18.68 19.77
N ALA A 141 16.28 -19.70 20.05
CA ALA A 141 17.73 -19.56 19.95
C ALA A 141 18.18 -19.20 18.53
N GLU A 142 17.58 -19.83 17.52
CA GLU A 142 17.86 -19.56 16.10
C GLU A 142 17.54 -18.12 15.70
N GLU A 143 16.40 -17.58 16.15
CA GLU A 143 16.03 -16.19 15.90
C GLU A 143 17.04 -15.20 16.51
N VAL A 144 17.57 -15.51 17.69
CA VAL A 144 18.60 -14.71 18.36
C VAL A 144 19.91 -14.75 17.57
N HIS A 145 20.33 -15.92 17.09
CA HIS A 145 21.53 -16.05 16.25
C HIS A 145 21.41 -15.23 14.96
N GLN A 146 20.30 -15.36 14.24
CA GLN A 146 20.04 -14.57 13.03
C GLN A 146 20.04 -13.06 13.31
N ARG A 147 19.50 -12.64 14.46
CA ARG A 147 19.49 -11.24 14.88
C ARG A 147 20.90 -10.72 15.15
N ILE A 148 21.74 -11.51 15.82
CA ILE A 148 23.14 -11.17 16.10
C ILE A 148 23.92 -11.05 14.80
N GLU A 149 23.79 -12.01 13.89
CA GLU A 149 24.44 -11.96 12.57
C GLU A 149 24.03 -10.70 11.78
N TYR A 150 22.73 -10.35 11.79
CA TYR A 150 22.26 -9.12 11.17
C TYR A 150 22.95 -7.88 11.74
N PHE A 151 23.12 -7.80 13.06
CA PHE A 151 23.80 -6.66 13.70
C PHE A 151 25.30 -6.63 13.42
N ILE A 152 25.96 -7.78 13.34
CA ILE A 152 27.38 -7.86 12.95
C ILE A 152 27.55 -7.34 11.52
N ARG A 153 26.76 -7.85 10.57
CA ARG A 153 26.78 -7.40 9.17
C ARG A 153 26.52 -5.90 9.05
N ARG A 154 25.49 -5.40 9.73
CA ARG A 154 25.17 -3.96 9.74
C ARG A 154 26.31 -3.12 10.31
N ARG A 155 27.02 -3.63 11.32
CA ARG A 155 28.19 -2.94 11.88
C ARG A 155 29.35 -2.92 10.89
N GLU A 156 29.64 -4.03 10.23
CA GLU A 156 30.66 -4.11 9.19
C GLU A 156 30.34 -3.18 8.00
N GLU A 157 29.07 -3.11 7.58
CA GLU A 157 28.62 -2.16 6.55
C GLU A 157 28.88 -0.71 6.97
N LEU A 158 28.50 -0.33 8.19
CA LEU A 158 28.77 1.01 8.72
C LEU A 158 30.27 1.31 8.86
N GLU A 159 31.09 0.30 9.18
CA GLU A 159 32.55 0.43 9.23
C GLU A 159 33.14 0.59 7.82
N LYS A 160 32.69 -0.18 6.83
CA LYS A 160 33.04 0.00 5.41
C LYS A 160 32.64 1.37 4.91
N GLU A 161 31.41 1.82 5.19
CA GLU A 161 30.95 3.16 4.84
C GLU A 161 31.86 4.24 5.44
N LYS A 162 32.27 4.10 6.71
CA LYS A 162 33.22 5.04 7.34
C LYS A 162 34.62 4.98 6.76
N GLN A 163 35.09 3.79 6.38
CA GLN A 163 36.43 3.56 5.83
C GLN A 163 36.56 3.98 4.38
N THR A 164 35.47 3.96 3.59
CA THR A 164 35.48 4.49 2.23
C THR A 164 35.78 5.99 2.25
N SER A 165 37.02 6.33 1.96
CA SER A 165 37.42 7.69 1.64
C SER A 165 36.63 8.18 0.42
N LEU A 166 36.46 9.49 0.28
CA LEU A 166 35.71 10.09 -0.85
C LEU A 166 36.19 9.57 -2.21
N HIS A 167 37.48 9.24 -2.31
CA HIS A 167 38.11 8.70 -3.52
C HIS A 167 37.70 7.24 -3.80
N GLU A 168 37.70 6.37 -2.78
CA GLU A 168 37.26 4.98 -2.93
C GLU A 168 35.75 4.88 -3.23
N ARG A 169 34.95 5.82 -2.72
CA ARG A 169 33.51 5.90 -3.08
C ARG A 169 33.29 6.28 -4.55
N LEU A 170 34.17 7.11 -5.13
CA LEU A 170 34.08 7.47 -6.54
C LEU A 170 34.50 6.30 -7.43
N GLN A 171 35.59 5.61 -7.07
CA GLN A 171 36.06 4.42 -7.79
C GLN A 171 35.05 3.27 -7.77
N LEU A 172 34.44 2.98 -6.61
CA LEU A 172 33.39 1.96 -6.53
C LEU A 172 32.16 2.31 -7.39
N ARG A 173 31.79 3.59 -7.45
CA ARG A 173 30.66 4.04 -8.29
C ARG A 173 30.99 3.98 -9.78
N GLU A 174 32.23 4.24 -10.16
CA GLU A 174 32.73 4.07 -11.53
C GLU A 174 32.72 2.58 -11.92
N GLU A 175 33.20 1.69 -11.06
CA GLU A 175 33.16 0.23 -11.29
C GLU A 175 31.72 -0.31 -11.38
N GLU A 176 30.81 0.17 -10.54
CA GLU A 176 29.38 -0.18 -10.61
C GLU A 176 28.74 0.32 -11.91
N ALA A 177 29.07 1.54 -12.34
CA ALA A 177 28.58 2.10 -13.61
C ALA A 177 29.14 1.35 -14.82
N GLU A 178 30.40 0.92 -14.78
CA GLU A 178 31.00 0.07 -15.81
C GLU A 178 30.34 -1.30 -15.86
N LYS A 179 30.10 -1.95 -14.71
CA LYS A 179 29.37 -3.23 -14.64
C LYS A 179 27.94 -3.11 -15.15
N GLU A 180 27.21 -2.05 -14.79
CA GLU A 180 25.87 -1.80 -15.32
C GLU A 180 25.90 -1.54 -16.84
N ALA A 181 26.90 -0.80 -17.33
CA ALA A 181 27.09 -0.58 -18.76
C ALA A 181 27.43 -1.87 -19.50
N GLU A 182 28.24 -2.76 -18.92
CA GLU A 182 28.54 -4.09 -19.45
C GLU A 182 27.31 -5.00 -19.47
N GLU A 183 26.51 -5.01 -18.40
CA GLU A 183 25.25 -5.75 -18.39
C GLU A 183 24.26 -5.22 -19.43
N ARG A 184 24.15 -3.89 -19.57
CA ARG A 184 23.35 -3.27 -20.65
C ARG A 184 23.89 -3.65 -22.03
N ARG A 185 25.21 -3.73 -22.20
CA ARG A 185 25.84 -4.20 -23.46
C ARG A 185 25.55 -5.68 -23.71
N LYS A 186 25.59 -6.55 -22.70
CA LYS A 186 25.24 -7.97 -22.79
C LYS A 186 23.76 -8.15 -23.15
N LYS A 187 22.85 -7.47 -22.44
CA LYS A 187 21.41 -7.47 -22.75
C LYS A 187 21.12 -7.02 -24.18
N ARG A 188 21.80 -5.96 -24.67
CA ARG A 188 21.69 -5.52 -26.06
C ARG A 188 22.21 -6.54 -27.07
N LYS A 189 23.30 -7.27 -26.75
CA LYS A 189 23.83 -8.34 -27.61
C LYS A 189 22.86 -9.54 -27.67
N GLU A 190 22.36 -9.98 -26.53
CA GLU A 190 21.36 -11.07 -26.44
C GLU A 190 20.07 -10.72 -27.18
N GLU A 191 19.59 -9.48 -27.07
CA GLU A 191 18.40 -9.02 -27.81
C GLU A 191 18.64 -9.00 -29.33
N ASN A 192 19.83 -8.59 -29.77
CA ASN A 192 20.20 -8.59 -31.19
C ASN A 192 20.38 -10.00 -31.75
N GLU A 193 20.96 -10.93 -30.99
CA GLU A 193 21.08 -12.34 -31.38
C GLU A 193 19.71 -13.00 -31.47
N ARG A 194 18.81 -12.72 -30.52
CA ARG A 194 17.42 -13.20 -30.58
C ARG A 194 16.65 -12.64 -31.78
N LYS A 195 16.89 -11.38 -32.16
CA LYS A 195 16.31 -10.78 -33.38
C LYS A 195 16.87 -11.41 -34.66
N LYS A 196 18.16 -11.75 -34.69
CA LYS A 196 18.79 -12.46 -35.84
C LYS A 196 18.26 -13.88 -35.99
N ALA A 197 18.16 -14.65 -34.89
CA ALA A 197 17.60 -15.99 -34.92
C ALA A 197 16.15 -16.01 -35.45
N LYS A 198 15.33 -15.04 -35.02
CA LYS A 198 13.96 -14.88 -35.56
C LYS A 198 13.93 -14.55 -37.05
N ARG A 199 14.81 -13.65 -37.51
CA ARG A 199 14.93 -13.33 -38.95
C ARG A 199 15.41 -14.53 -39.76
N GLU A 200 16.31 -15.35 -39.22
CA GLU A 200 16.76 -16.58 -39.86
C GLU A 200 15.66 -17.64 -39.91
N GLU A 201 14.87 -17.80 -38.84
CA GLU A 201 13.67 -18.65 -38.84
C GLU A 201 12.61 -18.16 -39.82
N GLU A 202 12.32 -16.86 -39.85
CA GLU A 202 11.40 -16.24 -40.83
C GLU A 202 11.91 -16.42 -42.27
N SER A 203 13.23 -16.32 -42.50
CA SER A 203 13.82 -16.56 -43.81
C SER A 203 13.78 -18.04 -44.24
N LYS A 204 13.93 -18.97 -43.29
CA LYS A 204 13.81 -20.41 -43.54
C LYS A 204 12.37 -20.80 -43.83
N VAL A 205 11.41 -20.24 -43.09
CA VAL A 205 9.97 -20.42 -43.35
C VAL A 205 9.57 -19.80 -44.70
N LYS A 206 10.12 -18.64 -45.07
CA LYS A 206 9.89 -18.02 -46.40
C LYS A 206 10.52 -18.84 -47.54
N MET A 207 11.66 -19.50 -47.30
CA MET A 207 12.30 -20.38 -48.27
C MET A 207 11.58 -21.73 -48.41
N GLU A 208 11.00 -22.25 -47.33
CA GLU A 208 10.19 -23.48 -47.33
C GLU A 208 8.81 -23.27 -47.96
N TYR A 209 8.27 -22.04 -47.93
CA TYR A 209 7.03 -21.67 -48.61
C TYR A 209 7.22 -21.22 -50.08
N GLY A 210 8.45 -21.18 -50.58
CA GLY A 210 8.79 -20.63 -51.90
C GLY A 210 9.03 -21.65 -53.02
N ASP A 211 8.97 -22.96 -52.75
CA ASP A 211 9.26 -24.00 -53.76
C ASP A 211 8.01 -24.47 -54.54
N ASP A 212 6.82 -23.96 -54.21
CA ASP A 212 5.61 -24.16 -55.00
C ASP A 212 4.89 -22.82 -55.24
N VAL A 213 4.70 -22.50 -56.53
CA VAL A 213 4.01 -21.33 -57.12
C VAL A 213 4.94 -20.22 -57.65
N ARG A 214 5.38 -20.45 -58.90
CA ARG A 214 5.76 -19.46 -59.90
C ARG A 214 4.56 -18.56 -60.25
N ILE A 215 4.58 -17.28 -59.85
CA ILE A 215 3.87 -16.18 -60.53
C ILE A 215 4.80 -14.96 -60.53
N GLU A 216 5.12 -14.49 -61.75
CA GLU A 216 5.92 -13.31 -62.04
C GLU A 216 5.23 -12.02 -61.52
N GLY A 217 5.99 -11.15 -60.86
CA GLY A 217 5.50 -9.85 -60.39
C GLY A 217 6.41 -9.23 -59.34
N GLU A 218 7.51 -8.63 -59.81
CA GLU A 218 8.40 -7.77 -59.02
C GLU A 218 7.60 -6.66 -58.33
N HIS A 219 7.73 -6.53 -57.02
CA HIS A 219 7.47 -5.28 -56.33
C HIS A 219 8.45 -5.17 -55.17
N ASP A 220 9.59 -4.53 -55.45
CA ASP A 220 10.63 -4.24 -54.47
C ASP A 220 10.07 -3.34 -53.35
N GLU A 221 10.38 -3.71 -52.11
CA GLU A 221 9.97 -3.05 -50.87
C GLU A 221 10.45 -1.57 -50.80
N ASP A 222 11.41 -1.20 -51.65
CA ASP A 222 11.99 0.13 -51.76
C ASP A 222 11.04 1.17 -52.39
N ASP A 223 10.12 0.76 -53.27
CA ASP A 223 9.18 1.69 -53.93
C ASP A 223 7.98 2.05 -53.03
N MET A 224 7.56 1.11 -52.15
CA MET A 224 6.58 1.40 -51.10
C MET A 224 7.14 2.34 -50.02
N MET A 225 8.44 2.24 -49.70
CA MET A 225 9.09 3.17 -48.76
C MET A 225 9.23 4.59 -49.34
N ALA A 226 9.44 4.71 -50.65
CA ALA A 226 9.47 6.00 -51.34
C ALA A 226 8.08 6.68 -51.36
N GLN A 227 7.00 5.91 -51.51
CA GLN A 227 5.64 6.44 -51.55
C GLN A 227 5.09 6.86 -50.16
N MET A 228 5.67 6.33 -49.08
CA MET A 228 5.35 6.69 -47.68
C MET A 228 6.19 7.85 -47.11
N GLY A 229 7.04 8.50 -47.92
CA GLY A 229 7.65 9.79 -47.58
C GLY A 229 8.79 9.77 -46.56
N PHE A 230 9.43 8.63 -46.29
CA PHE A 230 10.62 8.57 -45.44
C PHE A 230 11.91 8.73 -46.23
N THR A 231 12.20 9.96 -46.66
CA THR A 231 13.49 10.34 -47.23
C THR A 231 14.38 11.03 -46.17
N GLY A 232 15.37 10.26 -45.67
CA GLY A 232 16.66 10.70 -45.13
C GLY A 232 16.77 11.95 -44.25
N PHE A 233 16.94 11.76 -42.93
CA PHE A 233 17.57 12.76 -42.05
C PHE A 233 19.08 12.47 -41.92
N GLY A 234 19.85 13.05 -42.85
CA GLY A 234 21.25 13.48 -42.74
C GLY A 234 22.29 12.62 -42.01
N THR A 235 23.13 11.91 -42.77
CA THR A 235 24.49 11.54 -42.35
C THR A 235 25.43 12.72 -42.56
N SER A 236 25.71 13.52 -41.52
CA SER A 236 26.85 14.45 -41.54
C SER A 236 28.11 13.70 -41.11
N LYS A 237 29.03 13.46 -42.04
CA LYS A 237 30.39 13.01 -41.74
C LYS A 237 31.37 14.17 -41.96
N LYS A 238 31.81 14.75 -40.85
CA LYS A 238 33.18 15.22 -40.62
C LYS A 238 33.48 15.03 -39.15
#